data_AF-A0A5D8ZYD3-F1
#
_entry.id   AF-A0A5D8ZYD3-F1
#
_cell.length_a   1.000
_cell.length_b   1.000
_cell.length_c   1.000
_cell.angle_alpha   90.00
_cell.angle_beta   90.00
_cell.angle_gamma   90.00
#
_symmetry.space_group_name_H-M   'P 1'
#
loop_
_entity.id
_entity.type
_entity.pdbx_description
1 polymer ?
#
loop_
_entity_poly.entity_id
_entity_poly.type
_entity_poly.pdbx_seq_one_letter_code
_entity_poly.pdbx_strand_id
1 'polypeptide(L)'
;MAGEGGNIVRNVFGKSYKEAEQIMKDASKGTLDFKSPQENTFYGRKGGKKFDEYQAKSETQSLLVKAVKCYEDIECTKEVKIIQKGVKYYFKAIQYSRTPTKSELKGLKWAIQYDDTPLVNASQVTGEEKISYIVPKDRKISKLRVYAFFKAPDEKVRAEVSFKILDPIIIYICGYWNKKMPYAGSEWGEQYWGIGLKSSAKKYFRSTKEYFINGAGTKFSSGGDRYKQGKAFAEARLKNQASKFYQELFKEERRIMVVSHSMGGAFAEGVLSVFKNQKLNIEKVVHLSPADTSGFSVTFPQITYQIDIDWDPVLMYKNANDSSIIRGVKFSSISKNPKGDEFGHMYTKDEAFVWGWFEDLELIEFQFVNQENKTYTTPGSGMGYGGTSTTVLQKNFNALKVKSPTPFSRVYKNSKFYFYDEKTKKYYTEN
;
A
#
# COMPACT_ATOMS: atom_id res chain seq x y z
N MET A 1 16.21 65.08 17.74
CA MET A 1 15.99 63.82 17.02
C MET A 1 14.63 63.89 16.32
N ALA A 2 14.56 63.25 15.16
CA ALA A 2 13.62 63.40 14.05
C ALA A 2 12.12 63.55 14.39
N GLY A 3 11.48 64.55 13.76
CA GLY A 3 10.06 64.57 13.45
C GLY A 3 9.88 64.22 11.97
N GLU A 4 9.00 63.25 11.72
CA GLU A 4 8.83 62.50 10.48
C GLU A 4 8.36 63.37 9.31
N GLY A 5 9.14 63.35 8.22
CA GLY A 5 8.73 63.91 6.93
C GLY A 5 7.74 62.98 6.24
N GLY A 6 6.50 63.43 6.09
CA GLY A 6 5.48 62.75 5.29
C GLY A 6 5.89 62.65 3.82
N ASN A 7 6.21 61.44 3.37
CA ASN A 7 6.41 61.12 1.96
C ASN A 7 5.08 61.21 1.21
N ILE A 8 4.93 62.19 0.32
CA ILE A 8 3.85 62.22 -0.66
C ILE A 8 4.28 61.35 -1.85
N VAL A 9 3.81 60.10 -1.89
CA VAL A 9 3.89 59.27 -3.10
C VAL A 9 2.68 59.59 -3.98
N ARG A 10 2.90 60.28 -5.10
CA ARG A 10 1.89 60.45 -6.16
C ARG A 10 2.03 59.35 -7.21
N ASN A 11 1.00 58.52 -7.35
CA ASN A 11 0.79 57.72 -8.56
C ASN A 11 -0.50 58.21 -9.24
N VAL A 12 -0.37 59.21 -10.11
CA VAL A 12 -1.45 59.57 -11.04
C VAL A 12 -0.83 59.85 -12.40
N PHE A 13 -1.12 59.00 -13.39
CA PHE A 13 -0.85 59.29 -14.79
C PHE A 13 -1.81 60.39 -15.26
N GLY A 14 -1.28 61.56 -15.62
CA GLY A 14 -2.05 62.66 -16.23
C GLY A 14 -1.48 64.05 -15.94
N LYS A 15 -1.61 64.98 -16.89
CA LYS A 15 -1.28 66.40 -16.70
C LYS A 15 -2.33 67.04 -15.78
N SER A 16 -1.91 67.59 -14.64
CA SER A 16 -2.78 68.41 -13.78
C SER A 16 -2.58 69.89 -14.09
N TYR A 17 -3.67 70.63 -14.31
CA TYR A 17 -3.66 72.09 -14.43
C TYR A 17 -4.07 72.71 -13.08
N LYS A 18 -3.42 73.81 -12.69
CA LYS A 18 -3.78 74.59 -11.50
C LYS A 18 -3.88 76.05 -11.90
N GLU A 19 -5.01 76.66 -11.62
CA GLU A 19 -5.20 78.13 -11.67
C GLU A 19 -5.40 78.62 -10.23
N ALA A 20 -4.80 79.76 -9.91
CA ALA A 20 -4.98 80.46 -8.64
C ALA A 20 -5.06 81.96 -8.95
N GLU A 21 -5.96 82.68 -8.29
CA GLU A 21 -6.11 84.14 -8.47
C GLU A 21 -4.88 84.92 -8.00
N GLN A 22 -4.19 84.43 -6.96
CA GLN A 22 -2.92 84.98 -6.50
C GLN A 22 -1.96 83.86 -6.10
N ILE A 23 -0.70 84.01 -6.50
CA ILE A 23 0.39 83.09 -6.15
C ILE A 23 1.46 83.91 -5.44
N MET A 24 1.73 83.59 -4.18
CA MET A 24 2.88 84.15 -3.46
C MET A 24 4.13 83.31 -3.76
N LYS A 25 5.22 84.01 -4.13
CA LYS A 25 6.55 83.44 -4.36
C LYS A 25 7.44 83.80 -3.19
N ASP A 26 8.00 82.81 -2.51
CA ASP A 26 9.05 83.01 -1.51
C ASP A 26 10.35 82.37 -2.02
N ALA A 27 11.42 83.16 -2.08
CA ALA A 27 12.74 82.75 -2.58
C ALA A 27 13.81 82.78 -1.48
N SER A 28 13.42 82.83 -0.21
CA SER A 28 14.36 83.01 0.92
C SER A 28 15.24 81.80 1.25
N LYS A 29 15.03 80.63 0.63
CA LYS A 29 15.77 79.39 0.93
C LYS A 29 16.29 78.63 -0.29
N GLY A 30 16.56 79.33 -1.40
CA GLY A 30 17.19 78.75 -2.59
C GLY A 30 16.30 77.76 -3.38
N THR A 31 15.06 77.56 -2.99
CA THR A 31 14.04 76.79 -3.70
C THR A 31 12.78 77.64 -3.83
N LEU A 32 12.17 77.66 -5.03
CA LEU A 32 11.01 78.51 -5.33
C LEU A 32 9.74 77.80 -4.88
N ASP A 33 9.25 78.13 -3.69
CA ASP A 33 8.02 77.56 -3.13
C ASP A 33 6.80 78.36 -3.57
N PHE A 34 5.81 77.67 -4.15
CA PHE A 34 4.52 78.24 -4.52
C PHE A 34 3.46 77.81 -3.51
N LYS A 35 2.93 78.78 -2.74
CA LYS A 35 1.85 78.53 -1.76
C LYS A 35 0.59 79.30 -2.18
N SER A 36 -0.54 78.60 -2.25
CA SER A 36 -1.87 79.21 -2.40
C SER A 36 -2.43 79.51 -0.99
N PRO A 37 -2.86 80.74 -0.67
CA PRO A 37 -3.38 81.09 0.65
C PRO A 37 -4.77 80.53 0.95
N GLN A 38 -5.52 80.10 -0.07
CA GLN A 38 -6.88 79.59 0.06
C GLN A 38 -7.01 78.23 -0.66
N GLU A 39 -7.95 77.41 -0.17
CA GLU A 39 -8.18 76.00 -0.52
C GLU A 39 -7.93 75.66 -2.00
N ASN A 40 -7.24 74.55 -2.25
CA ASN A 40 -7.04 74.05 -3.61
C ASN A 40 -8.27 73.23 -4.03
N THR A 41 -9.12 73.77 -4.90
CA THR A 41 -10.24 73.04 -5.49
C THR A 41 -9.78 72.27 -6.74
N PHE A 42 -9.89 70.94 -6.73
CA PHE A 42 -9.53 70.09 -7.87
C PHE A 42 -10.73 69.89 -8.82
N TYR A 43 -10.71 70.54 -9.98
CA TYR A 43 -11.72 70.33 -11.02
C TYR A 43 -11.31 69.17 -11.94
N GLY A 44 -11.89 67.99 -11.73
CA GLY A 44 -11.88 66.93 -12.73
C GLY A 44 -12.78 67.27 -13.93
N ARG A 45 -12.47 66.74 -15.12
CA ARG A 45 -13.15 66.98 -16.42
C ARG A 45 -14.68 66.73 -16.45
N LYS A 46 -15.28 66.28 -15.35
CA LYS A 46 -16.72 66.01 -15.17
C LYS A 46 -17.26 66.47 -13.79
N GLY A 47 -16.72 67.56 -13.21
CA GLY A 47 -17.19 68.10 -11.93
C GLY A 47 -16.81 67.20 -10.74
N GLY A 48 -15.52 67.21 -10.38
CA GLY A 48 -14.99 66.36 -9.29
C GLY A 48 -15.79 66.46 -7.99
N LYS A 49 -15.91 65.32 -7.27
CA LYS A 49 -16.54 65.25 -5.95
C LYS A 49 -15.67 65.95 -4.90
N LYS A 50 -16.29 66.59 -3.91
CA LYS A 50 -15.58 67.11 -2.72
C LYS A 50 -14.92 65.95 -1.97
N PHE A 51 -13.76 66.21 -1.38
CA PHE A 51 -13.02 65.21 -0.60
C PHE A 51 -13.88 64.64 0.55
N ASP A 52 -14.75 65.47 1.11
CA ASP A 52 -15.68 65.15 2.20
C ASP A 52 -16.84 64.22 1.75
N GLU A 53 -17.08 64.12 0.45
CA GLU A 53 -18.07 63.21 -0.15
C GLU A 53 -17.44 61.89 -0.63
N TYR A 54 -16.12 61.73 -0.42
CA TYR A 54 -15.43 60.49 -0.72
C TYR A 54 -15.71 59.45 0.35
N GLN A 55 -16.68 58.56 0.07
CA GLN A 55 -16.74 57.29 0.78
C GLN A 55 -15.68 56.36 0.20
N ALA A 56 -14.70 55.98 1.02
CA ALA A 56 -13.79 54.89 0.71
C ALA A 56 -14.64 53.66 0.35
N LYS A 57 -14.40 53.05 -0.83
CA LYS A 57 -15.01 51.76 -1.16
C LYS A 57 -14.64 50.81 -0.03
N SER A 58 -15.63 50.35 0.73
CA SER A 58 -15.39 49.30 1.73
C SER A 58 -14.68 48.17 1.02
N GLU A 59 -13.50 47.77 1.48
CA GLU A 59 -12.83 46.59 0.95
C GLU A 59 -13.80 45.42 1.10
N THR A 60 -14.43 45.01 0.01
CA THR A 60 -15.31 43.85 0.00
C THR A 60 -14.46 42.66 0.36
N GLN A 61 -14.58 42.18 1.60
CA GLN A 61 -13.93 40.95 2.04
C GLN A 61 -14.16 39.86 0.99
N SER A 62 -13.04 39.28 0.53
CA SER A 62 -13.07 38.21 -0.46
C SER A 62 -13.90 37.04 0.06
N LEU A 63 -14.86 36.60 -0.75
CA LEU A 63 -15.68 35.44 -0.43
C LEU A 63 -14.83 34.17 -0.56
N LEU A 64 -14.74 33.41 0.52
CA LEU A 64 -13.98 32.17 0.62
C LEU A 64 -14.85 31.09 1.25
N VAL A 65 -14.66 29.85 0.82
CA VAL A 65 -15.21 28.68 1.53
C VAL A 65 -14.35 28.42 2.77
N LYS A 66 -14.98 28.03 3.87
CA LYS A 66 -14.31 27.75 5.15
C LYS A 66 -14.45 26.29 5.59
N ALA A 67 -15.50 25.59 5.16
CA ALA A 67 -15.65 24.18 5.47
C ALA A 67 -16.49 23.45 4.41
N VAL A 68 -16.08 22.21 4.12
CA VAL A 68 -16.76 21.27 3.23
C VAL A 68 -16.93 19.95 3.99
N LYS A 69 -18.12 19.34 3.89
CA LYS A 69 -18.45 18.07 4.55
C LYS A 69 -19.07 17.06 3.59
N CYS A 70 -19.03 15.79 3.98
CA CYS A 70 -19.59 14.66 3.24
C CYS A 70 -20.77 14.04 4.01
N TYR A 71 -21.81 13.63 3.30
CA TYR A 71 -23.08 13.14 3.86
C TYR A 71 -23.57 11.90 3.10
N GLU A 72 -24.28 11.01 3.80
CA GLU A 72 -24.91 9.82 3.19
C GLU A 72 -26.25 10.12 2.51
N ASP A 73 -26.93 11.17 2.94
CA ASP A 73 -28.27 11.55 2.49
C ASP A 73 -28.28 12.89 1.74
N ILE A 74 -29.26 13.05 0.86
CA ILE A 74 -29.38 14.26 0.03
C ILE A 74 -29.68 15.50 0.87
N GLU A 75 -30.36 15.36 2.01
CA GLU A 75 -30.68 16.46 2.92
C GLU A 75 -29.47 16.91 3.75
N CYS A 76 -28.35 16.18 3.67
CA CYS A 76 -27.11 16.46 4.39
C CYS A 76 -27.32 16.48 5.92
N THR A 77 -28.08 15.51 6.43
CA THR A 77 -28.38 15.37 7.85
C THR A 77 -27.39 14.48 8.59
N LYS A 78 -26.79 13.50 7.90
CA LYS A 78 -25.84 12.54 8.50
C LYS A 78 -24.47 12.62 7.86
N GLU A 79 -23.57 13.32 8.55
CA GLU A 79 -22.16 13.45 8.15
C GLU A 79 -21.44 12.10 8.24
N VAL A 80 -20.61 11.81 7.24
CA VAL A 80 -19.80 10.58 7.17
C VAL A 80 -18.33 10.89 6.87
N LYS A 81 -17.44 10.11 7.49
CA LYS A 81 -15.98 10.15 7.23
C LYS A 81 -15.48 8.89 6.52
N ILE A 82 -16.31 7.86 6.45
CA ILE A 82 -16.01 6.58 5.80
C ILE A 82 -17.10 6.32 4.76
N ILE A 83 -16.70 6.06 3.53
CA ILE A 83 -17.60 5.84 2.39
C ILE A 83 -17.34 4.50 1.71
N GLN A 84 -18.35 3.98 1.01
CA GLN A 84 -18.27 2.76 0.20
C GLN A 84 -18.13 3.10 -1.29
N LYS A 85 -17.29 2.35 -2.00
CA LYS A 85 -17.15 2.51 -3.46
C LYS A 85 -18.41 2.01 -4.16
N GLY A 86 -18.83 2.72 -5.21
CA GLY A 86 -20.06 2.46 -5.96
C GLY A 86 -21.35 2.91 -5.28
N VAL A 87 -21.25 3.58 -4.12
CA VAL A 87 -22.37 4.21 -3.43
C VAL A 87 -22.28 5.73 -3.65
N LYS A 88 -23.45 6.37 -3.78
CA LYS A 88 -23.57 7.83 -3.96
C LYS A 88 -23.50 8.52 -2.60
N TYR A 89 -22.64 9.53 -2.49
CA TYR A 89 -22.53 10.42 -1.32
C TYR A 89 -22.67 11.88 -1.76
N TYR A 90 -23.00 12.75 -0.81
CA TYR A 90 -23.23 14.18 -1.05
C TYR A 90 -22.18 15.03 -0.36
N PHE A 91 -21.68 16.06 -1.04
CA PHE A 91 -20.69 16.99 -0.51
C PHE A 91 -21.28 18.39 -0.52
N LYS A 92 -21.09 19.13 0.57
CA LYS A 92 -21.68 20.47 0.74
C LYS A 92 -20.67 21.45 1.33
N ALA A 93 -20.62 22.66 0.77
CA ALA A 93 -19.94 23.79 1.39
C ALA A 93 -20.85 24.33 2.50
N ILE A 94 -20.40 24.23 3.75
CA ILE A 94 -21.25 24.50 4.93
C ILE A 94 -20.92 25.82 5.63
N GLN A 95 -19.78 26.42 5.31
CA GLN A 95 -19.34 27.66 5.93
C GLN A 95 -18.56 28.50 4.93
N TYR A 96 -18.78 29.81 4.98
CA TYR A 96 -18.16 30.82 4.12
C TYR A 96 -17.56 31.94 4.99
N SER A 97 -16.62 32.72 4.44
CA SER A 97 -16.04 33.88 5.14
C SER A 97 -17.07 34.97 5.45
N ARG A 98 -18.10 35.07 4.61
CA ARG A 98 -19.31 35.89 4.79
C ARG A 98 -20.47 35.25 4.04
N THR A 99 -21.69 35.71 4.29
CA THR A 99 -22.87 35.25 3.54
C THR A 99 -22.69 35.54 2.04
N PRO A 100 -22.71 34.52 1.17
CA PRO A 100 -22.60 34.69 -0.26
C PRO A 100 -23.92 35.19 -0.85
N THR A 101 -23.85 36.05 -1.85
CA THR A 101 -25.05 36.40 -2.65
C THR A 101 -25.37 35.29 -3.65
N LYS A 102 -26.63 35.22 -4.11
CA LYS A 102 -27.05 34.26 -5.15
C LYS A 102 -26.22 34.34 -6.43
N SER A 103 -25.72 35.53 -6.79
CA SER A 103 -24.87 35.72 -7.97
C SER A 103 -23.47 35.17 -7.75
N GLU A 104 -22.90 35.39 -6.57
CA GLU A 104 -21.56 34.88 -6.22
C GLU A 104 -21.53 33.36 -6.15
N LEU A 105 -22.61 32.75 -5.65
CA LEU A 105 -22.73 31.28 -5.59
C LEU A 105 -22.58 30.62 -6.96
N LYS A 106 -22.98 31.28 -8.06
CA LYS A 106 -22.76 30.78 -9.44
C LYS A 106 -21.29 30.58 -9.78
N GLY A 107 -20.37 31.23 -9.04
CA GLY A 107 -18.93 31.08 -9.18
C GLY A 107 -18.31 29.98 -8.30
N LEU A 108 -19.10 29.26 -7.49
CA LEU A 108 -18.62 28.17 -6.65
C LEU A 108 -18.20 26.99 -7.53
N LYS A 109 -16.93 26.57 -7.40
CA LYS A 109 -16.34 25.46 -8.14
C LYS A 109 -16.02 24.31 -7.22
N TRP A 110 -15.95 23.13 -7.80
CA TRP A 110 -15.61 21.90 -7.11
C TRP A 110 -14.40 21.23 -7.74
N ALA A 111 -13.62 20.53 -6.92
CA ALA A 111 -12.55 19.68 -7.39
C ALA A 111 -12.42 18.42 -6.53
N ILE A 112 -11.86 17.39 -7.13
CA ILE A 112 -11.78 16.04 -6.59
C ILE A 112 -10.33 15.56 -6.67
N GLN A 113 -9.84 14.99 -5.59
CA GLN A 113 -8.53 14.36 -5.52
C GLN A 113 -8.65 12.98 -4.91
N TYR A 114 -7.95 12.02 -5.50
CA TYR A 114 -7.82 10.66 -5.00
C TYR A 114 -6.42 10.46 -4.46
N ASP A 115 -6.28 9.99 -3.22
CA ASP A 115 -4.97 9.80 -2.58
C ASP A 115 -4.03 10.98 -2.88
N ASP A 116 -2.88 10.72 -3.51
CA ASP A 116 -1.88 11.73 -3.88
C ASP A 116 -1.86 12.01 -5.41
N THR A 117 -2.96 11.70 -6.11
CA THR A 117 -3.08 12.03 -7.54
C THR A 117 -3.28 13.54 -7.74
N PRO A 118 -3.03 14.06 -8.95
CA PRO A 118 -3.39 15.43 -9.29
C PRO A 118 -4.88 15.72 -9.04
N LEU A 119 -5.16 16.95 -8.62
CA LEU A 119 -6.50 17.46 -8.40
C LEU A 119 -7.22 17.67 -9.72
N VAL A 120 -8.45 17.17 -9.83
CA VAL A 120 -9.28 17.25 -11.04
C VAL A 120 -10.47 18.17 -10.77
N ASN A 121 -10.61 19.22 -11.58
CA ASN A 121 -11.75 20.13 -11.49
C ASN A 121 -13.03 19.44 -11.98
N ALA A 122 -14.12 19.62 -11.24
CA ALA A 122 -15.46 19.16 -11.58
C ALA A 122 -16.28 20.34 -12.12
N SER A 123 -15.92 20.84 -13.30
CA SER A 123 -16.53 22.03 -13.91
C SER A 123 -18.03 21.87 -14.19
N GLN A 124 -18.51 20.64 -14.36
CA GLN A 124 -19.90 20.31 -14.65
C GLN A 124 -20.89 20.61 -13.51
N VAL A 125 -20.41 20.86 -12.30
CA VAL A 125 -21.23 21.20 -11.12
C VAL A 125 -20.90 22.60 -10.57
N THR A 126 -20.37 23.48 -11.43
CA THR A 126 -20.10 24.88 -11.06
C THR A 126 -21.42 25.59 -10.73
N GLY A 127 -21.45 26.31 -9.61
CA GLY A 127 -22.63 27.03 -9.13
C GLY A 127 -23.45 26.27 -8.10
N GLU A 128 -23.20 24.98 -7.93
CA GLU A 128 -23.94 24.13 -7.00
C GLU A 128 -23.36 24.22 -5.59
N GLU A 129 -24.19 24.51 -4.58
CA GLU A 129 -23.78 24.49 -3.16
C GLU A 129 -23.58 23.07 -2.62
N LYS A 130 -24.15 22.08 -3.32
CA LYS A 130 -24.14 20.67 -2.97
C LYS A 130 -23.95 19.83 -4.22
N ILE A 131 -23.04 18.88 -4.18
CA ILE A 131 -22.79 17.95 -5.27
C ILE A 131 -22.99 16.51 -4.81
N SER A 132 -23.27 15.61 -5.74
CA SER A 132 -23.23 14.17 -5.48
C SER A 132 -22.07 13.54 -6.22
N TYR A 133 -21.45 12.53 -5.61
CA TYR A 133 -20.35 11.81 -6.22
C TYR A 133 -20.42 10.32 -5.93
N ILE A 134 -20.09 9.51 -6.94
CA ILE A 134 -19.95 8.06 -6.82
C ILE A 134 -18.50 7.72 -7.13
N VAL A 135 -17.83 7.13 -6.15
CA VAL A 135 -16.48 6.62 -6.34
C VAL A 135 -16.55 5.30 -7.12
N PRO A 136 -15.82 5.13 -8.23
CA PRO A 136 -15.81 3.86 -8.97
C PRO A 136 -15.30 2.68 -8.13
N LYS A 137 -15.92 1.50 -8.28
CA LYS A 137 -15.58 0.27 -7.51
C LYS A 137 -14.21 -0.30 -7.84
N ASP A 138 -13.74 -0.08 -9.06
CA ASP A 138 -12.52 -0.64 -9.63
C ASP A 138 -11.25 0.14 -9.26
N ARG A 139 -11.39 1.33 -8.68
CA ARG A 139 -10.25 2.16 -8.26
C ARG A 139 -9.65 1.67 -6.94
N LYS A 140 -8.34 1.39 -6.96
CA LYS A 140 -7.53 1.14 -5.77
C LYS A 140 -7.11 2.48 -5.17
N ILE A 141 -7.97 3.00 -4.30
CA ILE A 141 -7.77 4.27 -3.63
C ILE A 141 -8.09 4.12 -2.14
N SER A 142 -7.37 4.86 -1.30
CA SER A 142 -7.51 4.82 0.15
C SER A 142 -8.30 6.01 0.71
N LYS A 143 -8.24 7.15 0.00
CA LYS A 143 -8.87 8.40 0.40
C LYS A 143 -9.46 9.15 -0.80
N LEU A 144 -10.50 9.91 -0.51
CA LEU A 144 -11.10 10.89 -1.41
C LEU A 144 -11.10 12.25 -0.71
N ARG A 145 -10.59 13.27 -1.39
CA ARG A 145 -10.68 14.67 -0.96
C ARG A 145 -11.54 15.44 -1.95
N VAL A 146 -12.50 16.18 -1.43
CA VAL A 146 -13.40 17.02 -2.22
C VAL A 146 -13.29 18.46 -1.74
N TYR A 147 -13.05 19.35 -2.69
CA TYR A 147 -12.78 20.76 -2.48
C TYR A 147 -13.91 21.59 -3.05
N ALA A 148 -14.28 22.67 -2.36
CA ALA A 148 -15.17 23.70 -2.87
C ALA A 148 -14.48 25.06 -2.74
N PHE A 149 -14.50 25.87 -3.79
CA PHE A 149 -13.75 27.13 -3.84
C PHE A 149 -14.29 28.12 -4.88
N PHE A 150 -14.02 29.42 -4.70
CA PHE A 150 -14.35 30.45 -5.70
C PHE A 150 -13.18 30.77 -6.65
N LYS A 151 -11.95 30.83 -6.10
CA LYS A 151 -10.74 31.18 -6.86
C LYS A 151 -9.81 29.98 -7.08
N ALA A 152 -9.33 29.38 -6.00
CA ALA A 152 -8.47 28.20 -6.02
C ALA A 152 -8.79 27.27 -4.82
N PRO A 153 -8.56 25.95 -4.94
CA PRO A 153 -8.70 25.02 -3.82
C PRO A 153 -7.74 25.39 -2.68
N ASP A 154 -8.22 25.27 -1.44
CA ASP A 154 -7.39 25.38 -0.23
C ASP A 154 -7.26 23.98 0.38
N GLU A 155 -6.03 23.53 0.63
CA GLU A 155 -5.79 22.24 1.26
C GLU A 155 -6.51 22.13 2.61
N LYS A 156 -6.58 23.19 3.40
CA LYS A 156 -7.23 23.15 4.71
C LYS A 156 -8.75 23.11 4.62
N VAL A 157 -9.34 23.43 3.46
CA VAL A 157 -10.79 23.52 3.26
C VAL A 157 -11.24 22.43 2.29
N ARG A 158 -11.42 21.23 2.83
CA ARG A 158 -11.83 20.04 2.08
C ARG A 158 -12.64 19.08 2.95
N ALA A 159 -13.50 18.30 2.31
CA ALA A 159 -14.00 17.07 2.90
C ALA A 159 -12.98 15.96 2.59
N GLU A 160 -12.41 15.33 3.61
CA GLU A 160 -11.58 14.13 3.46
C GLU A 160 -12.35 12.93 4.01
N VAL A 161 -12.58 11.94 3.14
CA VAL A 161 -13.22 10.68 3.50
C VAL A 161 -12.32 9.51 3.14
N SER A 162 -12.39 8.45 3.96
CA SER A 162 -11.67 7.20 3.74
C SER A 162 -12.62 6.11 3.25
N PHE A 163 -12.10 5.03 2.70
CA PHE A 163 -12.93 3.88 2.32
C PHE A 163 -13.06 2.89 3.47
N LYS A 164 -14.21 2.22 3.54
CA LYS A 164 -14.37 1.09 4.45
C LYS A 164 -13.45 -0.05 4.00
N ILE A 165 -12.41 -0.29 4.78
CA ILE A 165 -11.52 -1.44 4.64
C ILE A 165 -11.87 -2.39 5.77
N LEU A 166 -12.23 -3.63 5.46
CA LEU A 166 -12.47 -4.63 6.50
C LEU A 166 -11.15 -5.02 7.16
N ASP A 167 -11.25 -5.57 8.38
CA ASP A 167 -10.10 -6.14 9.07
C ASP A 167 -9.28 -7.06 8.15
N PRO A 168 -7.95 -7.09 8.26
CA PRO A 168 -7.13 -8.06 7.54
C PRO A 168 -7.64 -9.49 7.75
N ILE A 169 -7.39 -10.38 6.79
CA ILE A 169 -7.74 -11.80 6.90
C ILE A 169 -6.59 -12.71 6.49
N ILE A 170 -6.46 -13.82 7.21
CA ILE A 170 -5.54 -14.90 6.87
C ILE A 170 -6.35 -16.05 6.29
N ILE A 171 -6.01 -16.47 5.08
CA ILE A 171 -6.59 -17.63 4.42
C ILE A 171 -5.61 -18.79 4.57
N TYR A 172 -6.05 -19.85 5.23
CA TYR A 172 -5.32 -21.08 5.41
C TYR A 172 -5.81 -22.14 4.43
N ILE A 173 -4.92 -22.69 3.62
CA ILE A 173 -5.23 -23.69 2.59
C ILE A 173 -4.49 -24.98 2.92
N CYS A 174 -5.21 -25.97 3.45
CA CYS A 174 -4.59 -27.20 3.92
C CYS A 174 -4.20 -28.13 2.76
N GLY A 175 -3.21 -28.98 3.01
CA GLY A 175 -2.85 -30.09 2.11
C GLY A 175 -3.58 -31.38 2.48
N TYR A 176 -3.00 -32.50 2.06
CA TYR A 176 -3.53 -33.84 2.35
C TYR A 176 -3.65 -34.09 3.87
N TRP A 177 -4.70 -34.80 4.27
CA TRP A 177 -4.99 -35.18 5.64
C TRP A 177 -5.47 -36.63 5.69
N ASN A 178 -5.02 -37.37 6.69
CA ASN A 178 -5.38 -38.75 6.96
C ASN A 178 -5.03 -39.10 8.42
N LYS A 179 -6.04 -39.39 9.24
CA LYS A 179 -5.88 -39.76 10.67
C LYS A 179 -4.92 -40.94 10.91
N LYS A 180 -4.70 -41.80 9.92
CA LYS A 180 -3.82 -42.97 10.03
C LYS A 180 -2.36 -42.70 9.62
N MET A 181 -2.03 -41.50 9.13
CA MET A 181 -0.67 -41.14 8.75
C MET A 181 -0.09 -40.12 9.75
N PRO A 182 0.99 -40.46 10.47
CA PRO A 182 1.50 -39.63 11.57
C PRO A 182 2.12 -38.30 11.11
N TYR A 183 2.44 -38.15 9.82
CA TYR A 183 3.01 -36.95 9.23
C TYR A 183 2.00 -36.14 8.40
N ALA A 184 0.72 -36.55 8.36
CA ALA A 184 -0.36 -35.82 7.69
C ALA A 184 -1.26 -35.13 8.73
N GLY A 185 -2.06 -34.14 8.30
CA GLY A 185 -3.11 -33.61 9.17
C GLY A 185 -4.17 -34.67 9.50
N SER A 186 -4.79 -34.60 10.68
CA SER A 186 -5.86 -35.53 11.07
C SER A 186 -7.18 -35.22 10.37
N GLU A 187 -7.51 -33.93 10.21
CA GLU A 187 -8.70 -33.40 9.56
C GLU A 187 -8.39 -32.08 8.84
N TRP A 188 -9.29 -31.63 7.95
CA TRP A 188 -9.18 -30.33 7.31
C TRP A 188 -9.73 -29.20 8.19
N GLY A 189 -9.60 -27.96 7.73
CA GLY A 189 -10.18 -26.81 8.42
C GLY A 189 -9.26 -26.29 9.51
N GLU A 190 -9.83 -25.74 10.58
CA GLU A 190 -9.06 -25.13 11.66
C GLU A 190 -8.16 -26.14 12.40
N GLN A 191 -8.65 -27.37 12.58
CA GLN A 191 -7.95 -28.44 13.30
C GLN A 191 -6.72 -28.97 12.55
N TYR A 192 -6.61 -28.67 11.25
CA TYR A 192 -5.41 -29.01 10.48
C TYR A 192 -4.17 -28.26 10.98
N TRP A 193 -4.37 -27.05 11.54
CA TRP A 193 -3.31 -26.09 11.83
C TRP A 193 -3.05 -25.96 13.32
N GLY A 194 -1.79 -26.09 13.73
CA GLY A 194 -1.40 -25.87 15.11
C GLY A 194 -1.64 -24.44 15.60
N ILE A 195 -1.97 -24.32 16.88
CA ILE A 195 -2.29 -23.06 17.54
C ILE A 195 -1.07 -22.13 17.55
N GLY A 196 0.14 -22.69 17.66
CA GLY A 196 1.39 -21.94 17.69
C GLY A 196 1.65 -21.18 16.38
N LEU A 197 1.56 -21.88 15.25
CA LEU A 197 1.66 -21.27 13.92
C LEU A 197 0.59 -20.18 13.72
N LYS A 198 -0.69 -20.51 13.97
CA LYS A 198 -1.81 -19.57 13.75
C LYS A 198 -1.69 -18.31 14.59
N SER A 199 -1.31 -18.44 15.87
CA SER A 199 -1.17 -17.30 16.78
C SER A 199 -0.05 -16.35 16.33
N SER A 200 1.07 -16.92 15.86
CA SER A 200 2.20 -16.15 15.34
C SER A 200 1.82 -15.41 14.05
N ALA A 201 1.14 -16.10 13.13
CA ALA A 201 0.65 -15.50 11.88
C ALA A 201 -0.36 -14.36 12.12
N LYS A 202 -1.31 -14.54 13.06
CA LYS A 202 -2.27 -13.49 13.46
C LYS A 202 -1.58 -12.27 14.03
N LYS A 203 -0.61 -12.47 14.91
CA LYS A 203 0.19 -11.39 15.51
C LYS A 203 0.97 -10.62 14.45
N TYR A 204 1.65 -11.34 13.56
CA TYR A 204 2.41 -10.75 12.45
C TYR A 204 1.52 -9.93 11.52
N PHE A 205 0.41 -10.50 11.06
CA PHE A 205 -0.46 -9.87 10.07
C PHE A 205 -1.43 -8.83 10.67
N ARG A 206 -1.51 -8.77 12.01
CA ARG A 206 -2.47 -7.96 12.77
C ARG A 206 -3.92 -8.27 12.38
N SER A 207 -4.24 -9.56 12.34
CA SER A 207 -5.55 -10.07 11.96
C SER A 207 -6.20 -10.84 13.10
N THR A 208 -7.49 -10.62 13.30
CA THR A 208 -8.36 -11.48 14.12
C THR A 208 -9.23 -12.41 13.27
N LYS A 209 -9.19 -12.28 11.94
CA LYS A 209 -10.01 -13.02 11.00
C LYS A 209 -9.20 -14.11 10.30
N GLU A 210 -9.79 -15.29 10.25
CA GLU A 210 -9.22 -16.48 9.65
C GLU A 210 -10.27 -17.12 8.73
N TYR A 211 -9.81 -17.70 7.62
CA TYR A 211 -10.66 -18.48 6.71
C TYR A 211 -9.94 -19.75 6.31
N PHE A 212 -10.61 -20.90 6.37
CA PHE A 212 -10.01 -22.19 6.07
C PHE A 212 -10.58 -22.75 4.77
N ILE A 213 -9.69 -23.21 3.89
CA ILE A 213 -10.04 -23.83 2.61
C ILE A 213 -9.43 -25.23 2.58
N ASN A 214 -10.24 -26.19 2.19
CA ASN A 214 -9.75 -27.53 1.90
C ASN A 214 -9.06 -27.55 0.53
N GLY A 215 -7.74 -27.51 0.52
CA GLY A 215 -6.90 -27.65 -0.68
C GLY A 215 -6.35 -29.07 -0.87
N ALA A 216 -6.89 -30.06 -0.14
CA ALA A 216 -6.43 -31.43 -0.24
C ALA A 216 -6.78 -32.00 -1.63
N GLY A 217 -5.75 -32.46 -2.35
CA GLY A 217 -5.93 -33.30 -3.52
C GLY A 217 -6.06 -34.78 -3.13
N THR A 218 -6.22 -35.64 -4.12
CA THR A 218 -6.02 -37.08 -3.94
C THR A 218 -4.53 -37.37 -3.79
N LYS A 219 -4.17 -38.49 -3.15
CA LYS A 219 -2.76 -38.92 -2.95
C LYS A 219 -1.93 -38.90 -4.25
N PHE A 220 -2.58 -39.18 -5.38
CA PHE A 220 -1.96 -39.28 -6.71
C PHE A 220 -2.14 -38.04 -7.59
N SER A 221 -2.76 -36.98 -7.09
CA SER A 221 -2.92 -35.75 -7.87
C SER A 221 -1.59 -35.02 -8.08
N SER A 222 -1.42 -34.46 -9.28
CA SER A 222 -0.25 -33.64 -9.63
C SER A 222 -0.40 -32.19 -9.15
N GLY A 223 0.71 -31.43 -9.13
CA GLY A 223 0.69 -29.98 -8.89
C GLY A 223 -0.22 -29.23 -9.87
N GLY A 224 -0.12 -29.57 -11.16
CA GLY A 224 -0.93 -28.94 -12.21
C GLY A 224 -2.44 -29.18 -12.04
N ASP A 225 -2.84 -30.39 -11.61
CA ASP A 225 -4.26 -30.70 -11.37
C ASP A 225 -4.81 -29.91 -10.18
N ARG A 226 -4.06 -29.85 -9.09
CA ARG A 226 -4.45 -29.11 -7.88
C ARG A 226 -4.53 -27.60 -8.15
N TYR A 227 -3.63 -27.05 -8.96
CA TYR A 227 -3.73 -25.67 -9.44
C TYR A 227 -5.04 -25.42 -10.19
N LYS A 228 -5.39 -26.28 -11.16
CA LYS A 228 -6.66 -26.16 -11.91
C LYS A 228 -7.88 -26.25 -10.99
N GLN A 229 -7.86 -27.14 -10.00
CA GLN A 229 -8.92 -27.28 -9.01
C GLN A 229 -9.07 -26.03 -8.13
N GLY A 230 -7.95 -25.44 -7.68
CA GLY A 230 -7.96 -24.21 -6.91
C GLY A 230 -8.55 -23.03 -7.67
N LYS A 231 -8.20 -22.91 -8.96
CA LYS A 231 -8.78 -21.91 -9.85
C LYS A 231 -10.29 -22.10 -10.00
N ALA A 232 -10.74 -23.32 -10.33
CA ALA A 232 -12.16 -23.63 -10.50
C ALA A 232 -12.96 -23.37 -9.21
N PHE A 233 -12.40 -23.72 -8.03
CA PHE A 233 -12.99 -23.44 -6.73
C PHE A 233 -13.25 -21.94 -6.53
N ALA A 234 -12.23 -21.10 -6.78
CA ALA A 234 -12.35 -19.65 -6.58
C ALA A 234 -13.31 -19.01 -7.60
N GLU A 235 -13.29 -19.45 -8.85
CA GLU A 235 -14.25 -19.01 -9.88
C GLU A 235 -15.70 -19.34 -9.52
N ALA A 236 -15.95 -20.54 -8.99
CA ALA A 236 -17.28 -20.94 -8.53
C ALA A 236 -17.77 -20.07 -7.36
N ARG A 237 -16.88 -19.73 -6.41
CA ARG A 237 -17.23 -18.85 -5.28
C ARG A 237 -17.42 -17.40 -5.67
N LEU A 238 -16.70 -16.92 -6.67
CA LEU A 238 -16.91 -15.59 -7.23
C LEU A 238 -18.33 -15.44 -7.83
N LYS A 239 -18.85 -16.50 -8.47
CA LYS A 239 -20.21 -16.52 -9.01
C LYS A 239 -21.30 -16.59 -7.94
N ASN A 240 -21.00 -17.17 -6.77
CA ASN A 240 -21.94 -17.30 -5.66
C ASN A 240 -21.84 -16.12 -4.68
N GLN A 241 -22.53 -15.03 -5.01
CA GLN A 241 -22.53 -13.81 -4.20
C GLN A 241 -23.13 -13.98 -2.80
N ALA A 242 -24.00 -14.99 -2.59
CA ALA A 242 -24.55 -15.30 -1.28
C ALA A 242 -23.56 -16.04 -0.36
N SER A 243 -22.48 -16.58 -0.90
CA SER A 243 -21.52 -17.36 -0.11
C SER A 243 -20.75 -16.49 0.89
N LYS A 244 -20.47 -17.06 2.08
CA LYS A 244 -19.58 -16.43 3.06
C LYS A 244 -18.24 -16.02 2.46
N PHE A 245 -17.69 -16.86 1.56
CA PHE A 245 -16.44 -16.58 0.85
C PHE A 245 -16.52 -15.27 0.05
N TYR A 246 -17.59 -15.08 -0.71
CA TYR A 246 -17.78 -13.86 -1.49
C TYR A 246 -17.93 -12.63 -0.60
N GLN A 247 -18.75 -12.73 0.44
CA GLN A 247 -18.98 -11.62 1.38
C GLN A 247 -17.68 -11.21 2.10
N GLU A 248 -16.84 -12.18 2.48
CA GLU A 248 -15.60 -11.92 3.23
C GLU A 248 -14.44 -11.48 2.34
N LEU A 249 -14.38 -11.88 1.06
CA LEU A 249 -13.19 -11.69 0.22
C LEU A 249 -13.40 -10.80 -1.00
N PHE A 250 -14.60 -10.77 -1.59
CA PHE A 250 -14.86 -10.06 -2.85
C PHE A 250 -15.76 -8.83 -2.70
N LYS A 251 -16.58 -8.77 -1.66
CA LYS A 251 -17.59 -7.69 -1.51
C LYS A 251 -16.99 -6.35 -1.12
N GLU A 252 -16.09 -6.35 -0.13
CA GLU A 252 -15.46 -5.15 0.41
C GLU A 252 -13.94 -5.35 0.46
N GLU A 253 -13.19 -4.25 0.36
CA GLU A 253 -11.73 -4.29 0.30
C GLU A 253 -11.14 -4.66 1.66
N ARG A 254 -10.12 -5.52 1.66
CA ARG A 254 -9.35 -5.90 2.86
C ARG A 254 -7.97 -6.40 2.50
N ARG A 255 -7.06 -6.36 3.46
CA ARG A 255 -5.72 -6.96 3.34
C ARG A 255 -5.81 -8.48 3.49
N ILE A 256 -5.19 -9.23 2.59
CA ILE A 256 -5.26 -10.70 2.58
C ILE A 256 -3.84 -11.27 2.65
N MET A 257 -3.65 -12.22 3.58
CA MET A 257 -2.50 -13.12 3.61
C MET A 257 -2.96 -14.54 3.31
N VAL A 258 -2.21 -15.28 2.50
CA VAL A 258 -2.47 -16.70 2.22
C VAL A 258 -1.34 -17.54 2.81
N VAL A 259 -1.72 -18.52 3.62
CA VAL A 259 -0.81 -19.55 4.15
C VAL A 259 -1.30 -20.89 3.64
N SER A 260 -0.40 -21.69 3.08
CA SER A 260 -0.77 -22.99 2.54
C SER A 260 0.29 -24.02 2.90
N HIS A 261 -0.11 -25.29 2.92
CA HIS A 261 0.77 -26.38 3.32
C HIS A 261 0.69 -27.56 2.35
N SER A 262 1.82 -28.22 2.09
CA SER A 262 1.87 -29.48 1.36
C SER A 262 1.19 -29.37 -0.03
N MET A 263 0.26 -30.28 -0.31
CA MET A 263 -0.56 -30.27 -1.53
C MET A 263 -1.38 -28.98 -1.71
N GLY A 264 -1.69 -28.28 -0.62
CA GLY A 264 -2.45 -27.04 -0.64
C GLY A 264 -1.70 -25.89 -1.32
N GLY A 265 -0.38 -25.97 -1.50
CA GLY A 265 0.41 -24.93 -2.17
C GLY A 265 0.00 -24.74 -3.64
N ALA A 266 -0.11 -25.83 -4.39
CA ALA A 266 -0.55 -25.78 -5.79
C ALA A 266 -1.99 -25.27 -5.92
N PHE A 267 -2.89 -25.77 -5.06
CA PHE A 267 -4.28 -25.31 -5.00
C PHE A 267 -4.38 -23.82 -4.66
N ALA A 268 -3.60 -23.36 -3.68
CA ALA A 268 -3.53 -21.96 -3.28
C ALA A 268 -3.14 -21.05 -4.46
N GLU A 269 -2.16 -21.45 -5.26
CA GLU A 269 -1.76 -20.68 -6.44
C GLU A 269 -2.86 -20.63 -7.51
N GLY A 270 -3.66 -21.70 -7.64
CA GLY A 270 -4.89 -21.69 -8.43
C GLY A 270 -5.90 -20.64 -7.96
N VAL A 271 -6.16 -20.59 -6.64
CA VAL A 271 -7.05 -19.59 -6.02
C VAL A 271 -6.50 -18.17 -6.21
N LEU A 272 -5.21 -17.98 -5.97
CA LEU A 272 -4.51 -16.69 -6.10
C LEU A 272 -4.59 -16.15 -7.52
N SER A 273 -4.59 -17.01 -8.55
CA SER A 273 -4.76 -16.59 -9.95
C SER A 273 -6.09 -15.87 -10.18
N VAL A 274 -7.17 -16.29 -9.51
CA VAL A 274 -8.48 -15.64 -9.57
C VAL A 274 -8.47 -14.34 -8.76
N PHE A 275 -7.85 -14.34 -7.58
CA PHE A 275 -7.71 -13.14 -6.76
C PHE A 275 -6.94 -12.03 -7.47
N LYS A 276 -5.90 -12.38 -8.22
CA LYS A 276 -5.13 -11.46 -9.06
C LYS A 276 -6.01 -10.82 -10.14
N ASN A 277 -6.84 -11.63 -10.81
CA ASN A 277 -7.77 -11.13 -11.83
C ASN A 277 -8.84 -10.20 -11.25
N GLN A 278 -9.29 -10.47 -10.02
CA GLN A 278 -10.21 -9.60 -9.26
C GLN A 278 -9.49 -8.45 -8.54
N LYS A 279 -8.18 -8.29 -8.76
CA LYS A 279 -7.33 -7.23 -8.20
C LYS A 279 -7.39 -7.12 -6.68
N LEU A 280 -7.66 -8.23 -5.96
CA LEU A 280 -7.69 -8.23 -4.50
C LEU A 280 -6.33 -7.80 -3.90
N ASN A 281 -6.36 -7.24 -2.68
CA ASN A 281 -5.16 -6.79 -1.99
C ASN A 281 -4.48 -7.96 -1.25
N ILE A 282 -3.71 -8.74 -2.00
CA ILE A 282 -2.86 -9.82 -1.47
C ILE A 282 -1.53 -9.21 -1.03
N GLU A 283 -1.20 -9.32 0.24
CA GLU A 283 0.04 -8.74 0.79
C GLU A 283 1.15 -9.76 1.02
N LYS A 284 0.75 -11.02 1.26
CA LYS A 284 1.70 -12.09 1.57
C LYS A 284 1.16 -13.45 1.17
N VAL A 285 2.04 -14.29 0.64
CA VAL A 285 1.78 -15.70 0.39
C VAL A 285 2.92 -16.52 1.00
N VAL A 286 2.58 -17.49 1.84
CA VAL A 286 3.54 -18.40 2.47
C VAL A 286 3.14 -19.84 2.15
N HIS A 287 4.01 -20.55 1.45
CA HIS A 287 3.89 -21.98 1.19
C HIS A 287 4.80 -22.74 2.15
N LEU A 288 4.20 -23.64 2.93
CA LEU A 288 4.87 -24.48 3.91
C LEU A 288 4.98 -25.88 3.31
N SER A 289 6.21 -26.37 3.10
CA SER A 289 6.50 -27.69 2.53
C SER A 289 5.68 -28.05 1.28
N PRO A 290 5.63 -27.20 0.22
CA PRO A 290 4.78 -27.45 -0.94
C PRO A 290 5.16 -28.73 -1.71
N ALA A 291 4.13 -29.45 -2.19
CA ALA A 291 4.30 -30.70 -2.94
C ALA A 291 4.11 -30.53 -4.46
N ASP A 292 4.90 -31.25 -5.26
CA ASP A 292 4.97 -31.19 -6.75
C ASP A 292 5.20 -29.76 -7.28
N THR A 293 6.29 -29.11 -6.85
CA THR A 293 6.55 -27.69 -7.09
C THR A 293 6.82 -27.33 -8.56
N SER A 294 7.27 -28.26 -9.42
CA SER A 294 7.38 -27.98 -10.86
C SER A 294 6.04 -27.89 -11.57
N GLY A 295 4.98 -28.47 -10.98
CA GLY A 295 3.65 -28.53 -11.58
C GLY A 295 2.91 -27.20 -11.59
N PHE A 296 3.45 -26.15 -10.94
CA PHE A 296 2.82 -24.83 -10.87
C PHE A 296 3.87 -23.72 -10.69
N SER A 297 3.41 -22.48 -10.55
CA SER A 297 4.27 -21.31 -10.34
C SER A 297 3.57 -20.31 -9.47
N VAL A 298 4.34 -19.43 -8.85
CA VAL A 298 3.76 -18.40 -7.99
C VAL A 298 3.03 -17.34 -8.82
N THR A 299 1.87 -16.90 -8.32
CA THR A 299 1.04 -15.87 -8.94
C THR A 299 1.57 -14.47 -8.63
N PHE A 300 2.18 -14.32 -7.45
CA PHE A 300 2.66 -13.06 -6.87
C PHE A 300 4.16 -13.14 -6.48
N PRO A 301 5.08 -13.13 -7.46
CA PRO A 301 6.51 -13.39 -7.23
C PRO A 301 7.22 -12.42 -6.28
N GLN A 302 6.64 -11.24 -6.01
CA GLN A 302 7.24 -10.23 -5.13
C GLN A 302 6.85 -10.37 -3.65
N ILE A 303 5.93 -11.29 -3.34
CA ILE A 303 5.37 -11.47 -1.99
C ILE A 303 5.13 -12.95 -1.63
N THR A 304 5.60 -13.89 -2.45
CA THR A 304 5.47 -15.33 -2.18
C THR A 304 6.75 -15.91 -1.60
N TYR A 305 6.63 -16.62 -0.48
CA TYR A 305 7.71 -17.24 0.28
C TYR A 305 7.46 -18.74 0.38
N GLN A 306 8.53 -19.53 0.36
CA GLN A 306 8.47 -20.98 0.55
C GLN A 306 9.35 -21.38 1.74
N ILE A 307 8.77 -22.08 2.71
CA ILE A 307 9.49 -22.61 3.86
C ILE A 307 9.38 -24.12 3.82
N ASP A 308 10.53 -24.76 3.81
CA ASP A 308 10.70 -26.21 3.88
C ASP A 308 11.51 -26.56 5.13
N ILE A 309 11.41 -27.82 5.53
CA ILE A 309 12.16 -28.41 6.64
C ILE A 309 12.91 -29.64 6.13
N ASP A 310 14.12 -29.91 6.64
CA ASP A 310 14.75 -31.20 6.39
C ASP A 310 13.97 -32.34 7.06
N TRP A 311 14.28 -33.59 6.68
CA TRP A 311 13.51 -34.76 7.08
C TRP A 311 12.01 -34.68 6.76
N ASP A 312 11.64 -33.90 5.75
CA ASP A 312 10.28 -33.82 5.25
C ASP A 312 10.00 -34.94 4.22
N PRO A 313 9.12 -35.92 4.52
CA PRO A 313 8.74 -36.96 3.56
C PRO A 313 8.19 -36.42 2.22
N VAL A 314 7.57 -35.24 2.19
CA VAL A 314 7.15 -34.62 0.93
C VAL A 314 8.36 -34.22 0.08
N LEU A 315 9.39 -33.64 0.68
CA LEU A 315 10.63 -33.34 -0.03
C LEU A 315 11.34 -34.63 -0.47
N MET A 316 11.41 -35.62 0.42
CA MET A 316 12.16 -36.86 0.22
C MET A 316 11.53 -37.82 -0.78
N TYR A 317 10.20 -37.84 -0.90
CA TYR A 317 9.50 -38.81 -1.76
C TYR A 317 8.77 -38.14 -2.91
N LYS A 318 7.93 -37.14 -2.61
CA LYS A 318 7.07 -36.53 -3.61
C LYS A 318 7.83 -35.55 -4.51
N ASN A 319 8.80 -34.84 -3.93
CA ASN A 319 9.66 -33.92 -4.66
C ASN A 319 11.07 -34.49 -4.95
N ALA A 320 11.32 -35.78 -4.72
CA ALA A 320 12.64 -36.40 -4.87
C ALA A 320 13.24 -36.20 -6.27
N ASN A 321 12.39 -36.31 -7.28
CA ASN A 321 12.73 -36.11 -8.69
C ASN A 321 12.06 -34.83 -9.24
N ASP A 322 11.74 -33.88 -8.37
CA ASP A 322 11.07 -32.64 -8.72
C ASP A 322 11.94 -31.43 -8.39
N SER A 323 11.50 -30.24 -8.81
CA SER A 323 12.05 -29.01 -8.29
C SER A 323 11.88 -28.94 -6.77
N SER A 324 12.91 -28.47 -6.07
CA SER A 324 12.83 -28.17 -4.64
C SER A 324 12.31 -26.76 -4.36
N ILE A 325 12.12 -25.94 -5.39
CA ILE A 325 11.59 -24.57 -5.28
C ILE A 325 10.43 -24.35 -6.26
N ILE A 326 9.38 -23.68 -5.82
CA ILE A 326 8.31 -23.24 -6.72
C ILE A 326 8.88 -22.18 -7.66
N ARG A 327 8.62 -22.32 -8.97
CA ARG A 327 9.09 -21.36 -9.96
C ARG A 327 8.56 -19.95 -9.68
N GLY A 328 9.48 -18.99 -9.63
CA GLY A 328 9.20 -17.57 -9.45
C GLY A 328 9.06 -17.11 -8.00
N VAL A 329 9.23 -18.00 -7.01
CA VAL A 329 9.18 -17.64 -5.59
C VAL A 329 10.16 -16.51 -5.28
N LYS A 330 9.78 -15.60 -4.37
CA LYS A 330 10.65 -14.50 -3.94
C LYS A 330 11.87 -15.07 -3.23
N PHE A 331 11.61 -15.73 -2.09
CA PHE A 331 12.61 -16.39 -1.27
C PHE A 331 12.12 -17.79 -0.90
N SER A 332 13.04 -18.73 -0.81
CA SER A 332 12.79 -20.08 -0.31
C SER A 332 13.86 -20.45 0.72
N SER A 333 13.51 -21.29 1.68
CA SER A 333 14.49 -21.85 2.61
C SER A 333 14.21 -23.30 2.96
N ILE A 334 15.25 -24.07 3.21
CA ILE A 334 15.18 -25.33 3.96
C ILE A 334 15.77 -25.06 5.33
N SER A 335 15.00 -25.34 6.38
CA SER A 335 15.45 -25.24 7.77
C SER A 335 15.81 -26.61 8.33
N LYS A 336 16.82 -26.67 9.20
CA LYS A 336 17.10 -27.89 9.94
C LYS A 336 15.99 -28.19 10.93
N ASN A 337 15.59 -29.45 10.98
CA ASN A 337 14.56 -29.93 11.86
C ASN A 337 15.06 -29.85 13.32
N PRO A 338 14.44 -29.02 14.18
CA PRO A 338 14.82 -28.93 15.58
C PRO A 338 14.56 -30.23 16.35
N LYS A 339 13.79 -31.16 15.77
CA LYS A 339 13.46 -32.47 16.32
C LYS A 339 14.34 -33.61 15.76
N GLY A 340 15.43 -33.28 15.07
CA GLY A 340 16.34 -34.26 14.51
C GLY A 340 15.68 -35.08 13.39
N ASP A 341 15.71 -36.41 13.52
CA ASP A 341 15.32 -37.34 12.47
C ASP A 341 13.80 -37.67 12.45
N GLU A 342 12.99 -37.00 13.28
CA GLU A 342 11.53 -37.09 13.19
C GLU A 342 11.02 -36.51 11.86
N PHE A 343 9.91 -37.04 11.32
CA PHE A 343 9.37 -36.53 10.05
C PHE A 343 8.84 -35.09 10.19
N GLY A 344 9.59 -34.14 9.64
CA GLY A 344 9.39 -32.71 9.86
C GLY A 344 8.13 -32.10 9.23
N HIS A 345 7.50 -32.80 8.29
CA HIS A 345 6.40 -32.27 7.47
C HIS A 345 5.28 -31.64 8.32
N MET A 346 4.84 -32.36 9.35
CA MET A 346 3.74 -31.92 10.23
C MET A 346 4.12 -30.65 11.02
N TYR A 347 5.38 -30.50 11.42
CA TYR A 347 5.79 -29.34 12.20
C TYR A 347 5.62 -28.04 11.43
N THR A 348 5.82 -28.04 10.11
CA THR A 348 5.69 -26.83 9.30
C THR A 348 4.30 -26.21 9.38
N LYS A 349 3.24 -27.00 9.60
CA LYS A 349 1.87 -26.50 9.78
C LYS A 349 1.44 -26.29 11.24
N ASP A 350 2.25 -26.74 12.22
CA ASP A 350 1.83 -26.80 13.62
C ASP A 350 2.62 -25.86 14.53
N GLU A 351 3.94 -25.80 14.33
CA GLU A 351 4.86 -25.24 15.30
C GLU A 351 5.05 -23.73 15.15
N ALA A 352 5.14 -23.03 16.28
CA ALA A 352 5.31 -21.58 16.30
C ALA A 352 6.66 -21.14 15.71
N PHE A 353 7.71 -21.94 15.87
CA PHE A 353 9.05 -21.61 15.37
C PHE A 353 9.10 -21.47 13.84
N VAL A 354 8.20 -22.14 13.12
CA VAL A 354 8.12 -22.09 11.65
C VAL A 354 7.74 -20.69 11.18
N TRP A 355 6.88 -20.00 11.94
CA TRP A 355 6.58 -18.61 11.63
C TRP A 355 7.79 -17.69 11.86
N GLY A 356 8.59 -17.98 12.89
CA GLY A 356 9.88 -17.33 13.10
C GLY A 356 10.81 -17.50 11.91
N TRP A 357 10.84 -18.70 11.31
CA TRP A 357 11.60 -18.95 10.07
C TRP A 357 11.10 -18.12 8.90
N PHE A 358 9.79 -17.97 8.74
CA PHE A 358 9.25 -17.07 7.71
C PHE A 358 9.68 -15.62 7.94
N GLU A 359 9.57 -15.11 9.16
CA GLU A 359 10.00 -13.74 9.49
C GLU A 359 11.49 -13.53 9.25
N ASP A 360 12.32 -14.51 9.61
CA ASP A 360 13.77 -14.46 9.38
C ASP A 360 14.11 -14.53 7.90
N LEU A 361 13.46 -15.40 7.12
CA LEU A 361 13.65 -15.48 5.67
C LEU A 361 13.28 -14.17 4.97
N GLU A 362 12.24 -13.50 5.47
CA GLU A 362 11.83 -12.20 4.95
C GLU A 362 12.90 -11.13 5.14
N LEU A 363 13.56 -11.12 6.30
CA LEU A 363 14.47 -10.06 6.73
C LEU A 363 15.94 -10.32 6.42
N ILE A 364 16.35 -11.59 6.31
CA ILE A 364 17.75 -12.00 6.24
C ILE A 364 18.51 -11.28 5.13
N GLU A 365 19.69 -10.74 5.43
CA GLU A 365 20.60 -10.17 4.45
C GLU A 365 21.94 -10.90 4.48
N PHE A 366 22.57 -11.07 3.32
CA PHE A 366 23.85 -11.75 3.20
C PHE A 366 24.96 -10.72 2.93
N GLN A 367 25.84 -10.54 3.91
CA GLN A 367 27.00 -9.66 3.80
C GLN A 367 28.21 -10.47 3.38
N PHE A 368 28.82 -10.13 2.24
CA PHE A 368 30.05 -10.78 1.78
C PHE A 368 31.19 -10.60 2.79
N VAL A 369 31.94 -11.68 3.02
CA VAL A 369 33.07 -11.71 3.95
C VAL A 369 34.38 -11.90 3.20
N ASN A 370 34.52 -13.03 2.50
CA ASN A 370 35.72 -13.38 1.75
C ASN A 370 35.38 -14.43 0.68
N GLN A 371 36.39 -14.82 -0.11
CA GLN A 371 36.30 -15.91 -1.06
C GLN A 371 37.55 -16.79 -0.96
N GLU A 372 37.38 -18.08 -1.23
CA GLU A 372 38.45 -19.09 -1.15
C GLU A 372 38.25 -20.17 -2.21
N ASN A 373 39.35 -20.79 -2.65
CA ASN A 373 39.30 -21.95 -3.52
C ASN A 373 39.16 -23.20 -2.67
N LYS A 374 38.13 -24.01 -2.93
CA LYS A 374 37.86 -25.24 -2.19
C LYS A 374 37.93 -26.43 -3.12
N THR A 375 38.78 -27.40 -2.77
CA THR A 375 38.97 -28.62 -3.56
C THR A 375 38.16 -29.76 -2.96
N TYR A 376 37.26 -30.32 -3.76
CA TYR A 376 36.51 -31.52 -3.45
C TYR A 376 37.16 -32.71 -4.14
N THR A 377 37.51 -33.73 -3.36
CA THR A 377 38.12 -34.97 -3.90
C THR A 377 37.15 -36.12 -3.71
N THR A 378 36.85 -36.83 -4.80
CA THR A 378 36.12 -38.09 -4.70
C THR A 378 37.07 -39.22 -4.31
N PRO A 379 36.67 -40.14 -3.40
CA PRO A 379 37.48 -41.31 -3.09
C PRO A 379 37.71 -42.16 -4.35
N GLY A 380 38.94 -42.60 -4.59
CA GLY A 380 39.24 -43.55 -5.66
C GLY A 380 38.55 -44.89 -5.39
N SER A 381 38.09 -45.58 -6.44
CA SER A 381 37.30 -46.82 -6.34
C SER A 381 38.11 -48.05 -5.86
N GLY A 382 39.35 -47.87 -5.40
CA GLY A 382 40.25 -48.97 -5.02
C GLY A 382 40.72 -49.86 -6.18
N MET A 383 40.16 -49.71 -7.39
CA MET A 383 40.49 -50.49 -8.59
C MET A 383 41.37 -49.71 -9.60
N GLY A 384 42.24 -48.81 -9.13
CA GLY A 384 43.22 -48.12 -9.99
C GLY A 384 42.68 -46.92 -10.80
N TYR A 385 41.40 -46.58 -10.69
CA TYR A 385 40.88 -45.30 -11.16
C TYR A 385 41.11 -44.23 -10.08
N GLY A 386 42.04 -43.31 -10.33
CA GLY A 386 42.34 -42.19 -9.44
C GLY A 386 41.10 -41.33 -9.20
N GLY A 387 40.89 -40.90 -7.95
CA GLY A 387 39.80 -39.99 -7.60
C GLY A 387 39.91 -38.68 -8.37
N THR A 388 38.78 -38.11 -8.79
CA THR A 388 38.74 -36.79 -9.41
C THR A 388 38.71 -35.71 -8.33
N SER A 389 39.51 -34.66 -8.54
CA SER A 389 39.48 -33.46 -7.70
C SER A 389 38.92 -32.30 -8.51
N THR A 390 37.91 -31.63 -7.95
CA THR A 390 37.28 -30.44 -8.55
C THR A 390 37.50 -29.27 -7.60
N THR A 391 38.06 -28.17 -8.10
CA THR A 391 38.20 -26.94 -7.33
C THR A 391 37.09 -25.97 -7.71
N VAL A 392 36.38 -25.46 -6.70
CA VAL A 392 35.33 -24.44 -6.89
C VAL A 392 35.70 -23.16 -6.13
N LEU A 393 35.23 -22.02 -6.64
CA LEU A 393 35.38 -20.75 -5.94
C LEU A 393 34.21 -20.57 -4.97
N GLN A 394 34.48 -20.72 -3.68
CA GLN A 394 33.51 -20.51 -2.61
C GLN A 394 33.52 -19.04 -2.17
N LYS A 395 32.37 -18.38 -2.14
CA LYS A 395 32.20 -17.05 -1.55
C LYS A 395 31.45 -17.18 -0.23
N ASN A 396 31.99 -16.60 0.84
CA ASN A 396 31.43 -16.71 2.19
C ASN A 396 30.72 -15.41 2.61
N PHE A 397 29.66 -15.57 3.40
CA PHE A 397 28.74 -14.53 3.81
C PHE A 397 28.35 -14.68 5.27
N ASN A 398 28.16 -13.54 5.96
CA ASN A 398 27.47 -13.49 7.24
C ASN A 398 25.97 -13.25 7.00
N ALA A 399 25.11 -13.88 7.79
CA ALA A 399 23.70 -13.56 7.83
C ALA A 399 23.44 -12.39 8.79
N LEU A 400 22.77 -11.36 8.31
CA LEU A 400 22.33 -10.19 9.06
C LEU A 400 20.80 -10.20 9.21
N LYS A 401 20.28 -9.44 10.18
CA LYS A 401 18.84 -9.21 10.41
C LYS A 401 18.01 -10.47 10.67
N VAL A 402 18.61 -11.45 11.35
CA VAL A 402 17.92 -12.66 11.82
C VAL A 402 17.40 -12.40 13.22
N LYS A 403 16.08 -12.51 13.45
CA LYS A 403 15.45 -12.29 14.77
C LYS A 403 15.64 -13.50 15.68
N SER A 404 15.48 -14.70 15.11
CA SER A 404 15.75 -15.96 15.80
C SER A 404 17.02 -16.56 15.20
N PRO A 405 17.85 -17.33 15.93
CA PRO A 405 18.98 -18.04 15.32
C PRO A 405 18.47 -19.22 14.48
N THR A 406 17.74 -18.90 13.41
CA THR A 406 17.03 -19.86 12.57
C THR A 406 18.04 -20.70 11.80
N PRO A 407 17.97 -22.04 11.89
CA PRO A 407 18.98 -22.91 11.30
C PRO A 407 18.68 -23.21 9.83
N PHE A 408 18.66 -22.19 8.95
CA PHE A 408 18.49 -22.45 7.53
C PHE A 408 19.70 -23.21 7.00
N SER A 409 19.52 -24.46 6.56
CA SER A 409 20.55 -25.21 5.84
C SER A 409 20.78 -24.64 4.44
N ARG A 410 19.72 -24.10 3.82
CA ARG A 410 19.76 -23.50 2.50
C ARG A 410 18.77 -22.35 2.38
N VAL A 411 19.17 -21.27 1.73
CA VAL A 411 18.30 -20.12 1.38
C VAL A 411 18.44 -19.79 -0.09
N TYR A 412 17.32 -19.67 -0.81
CA TYR A 412 17.25 -19.08 -2.13
C TYR A 412 16.80 -17.63 -2.02
N LYS A 413 17.64 -16.69 -2.46
CA LYS A 413 17.36 -15.26 -2.41
C LYS A 413 18.08 -14.52 -3.53
N ASN A 414 17.40 -13.57 -4.18
CA ASN A 414 17.95 -12.77 -5.29
C ASN A 414 18.56 -13.66 -6.40
N SER A 415 17.84 -14.72 -6.76
CA SER A 415 18.25 -15.69 -7.78
C SER A 415 19.55 -16.45 -7.48
N LYS A 416 19.95 -16.54 -6.21
CA LYS A 416 21.13 -17.28 -5.75
C LYS A 416 20.78 -18.20 -4.60
N PHE A 417 21.49 -19.32 -4.52
CA PHE A 417 21.46 -20.20 -3.35
C PHE A 417 22.59 -19.87 -2.41
N TYR A 418 22.26 -19.80 -1.12
CA TYR A 418 23.18 -19.68 0.00
C TYR A 418 23.06 -20.93 0.85
N PHE A 419 24.18 -21.58 1.14
CA PHE A 419 24.25 -22.83 1.89
C PHE A 419 24.94 -22.55 3.23
N TYR A 420 24.44 -23.16 4.30
CA TYR A 420 25.02 -22.94 5.63
C TYR A 420 26.10 -23.97 5.94
N ASP A 421 27.29 -23.48 6.30
CA ASP A 421 28.39 -24.31 6.78
C ASP A 421 28.40 -24.33 8.32
N GLU A 422 28.18 -25.52 8.88
CA GLU A 422 28.15 -25.70 10.34
C GLU A 422 29.48 -25.46 11.03
N LYS A 423 30.61 -25.68 10.35
CA LYS A 423 31.94 -25.56 10.93
C LYS A 423 32.33 -24.09 11.07
N THR A 424 32.11 -23.33 10.00
CA THR A 424 32.47 -21.91 9.96
C THR A 424 31.36 -20.99 10.47
N LYS A 425 30.13 -21.53 10.65
CA LYS A 425 28.92 -20.78 11.03
C LYS A 425 28.62 -19.64 10.05
N LYS A 426 28.97 -19.83 8.77
CA LYS A 426 28.78 -18.87 7.68
C LYS A 426 27.91 -19.46 6.59
N TYR A 427 27.33 -18.57 5.79
CA TYR A 427 26.69 -18.95 4.54
C TYR A 427 27.70 -18.89 3.40
N TYR A 428 27.53 -19.73 2.39
CA TYR A 428 28.38 -19.70 1.22
C TYR A 428 27.60 -19.89 -0.09
N THR A 429 28.19 -19.45 -1.19
CA THR A 429 27.77 -19.75 -2.56
C THR A 429 28.93 -20.36 -3.32
N GLU A 430 28.66 -21.32 -4.20
CA GLU A 430 29.66 -21.93 -5.08
C GLU A 430 29.31 -21.58 -6.53
N ASN A 431 30.34 -21.23 -7.32
CA ASN A 431 30.24 -20.96 -8.75
C ASN A 431 31.20 -21.85 -9.52
#